data_AF-A0A3A5ULZ6-F1
#
_entry.id   AF-A0A3A5ULZ6-F1
#
_cell.length_a   1.000
_cell.length_b   1.000
_cell.length_c   1.000
_cell.angle_alpha   90.00
_cell.angle_beta   90.00
_cell.angle_gamma   90.00
#
_symmetry.space_group_name_H-M   'P 1'
#
loop_
_entity.id
_entity.type
_entity.pdbx_description
1 polymer ?
#
loop_
_entity_poly.entity_id
_entity_poly.type
_entity_poly.pdbx_seq_one_letter_code
_entity_poly.pdbx_strand_id
1 'polypeptide(L)'
;MDSLVVAINNLQILPEFNILEGKEKLIFIPTSWKMASTMYSDLPISLWADLKFHNQDYLIGAYLSFVLFRIWLHRPSRISNKRKKRKIITIKSGRWFILSFFSFIGVILFIINKYGKLAGAYSKTGLASFPDGARLNSPWQDTRWIEPLPEISLVDYLEILLAFVLLSICLRKAFKITIPKIIREDNLTSIERIWKNTDEAISLGMVKSEKSLPLVNKAFSELIDLLSASASMNIAATALEDGDVKTSFDRWSMLTAEKGREAEKWSGLSSSLSDIGNFNAGIEEEE
;
A
#
# COMPACT_ATOMS: atom_id res chain seq x y z
N MET A 1 -9.37 -15.96 37.84
CA MET A 1 -8.11 -16.62 37.46
C MET A 1 -8.10 -18.11 37.78
N ASP A 2 -9.00 -18.60 38.65
CA ASP A 2 -8.98 -20.00 39.10
C ASP A 2 -9.58 -21.02 38.11
N SER A 3 -10.40 -20.59 37.14
CA SER A 3 -10.97 -21.53 36.14
C SER A 3 -9.97 -21.94 35.04
N LEU A 4 -8.93 -21.13 34.81
CA LEU A 4 -7.90 -21.41 33.80
C LEU A 4 -6.87 -22.41 34.32
N VAL A 5 -6.57 -22.37 35.63
CA VAL A 5 -5.66 -23.31 36.30
C VAL A 5 -6.26 -24.72 36.34
N VAL A 6 -7.57 -24.84 36.59
CA VAL A 6 -8.27 -26.14 36.57
C VAL A 6 -8.37 -26.70 35.14
N ALA A 7 -8.55 -25.85 34.13
CA ALA A 7 -8.58 -26.29 32.73
C ALA A 7 -7.21 -26.79 32.23
N ILE A 8 -6.11 -26.20 32.72
CA ILE A 8 -4.74 -26.63 32.38
C ILE A 8 -4.38 -27.95 33.09
N ASN A 9 -4.86 -28.18 34.31
CA ASN A 9 -4.56 -29.41 35.06
C ASN A 9 -5.32 -30.65 34.55
N ASN A 10 -6.48 -30.46 33.90
CA ASN A 10 -7.26 -31.55 33.30
C ASN A 10 -6.74 -31.99 31.92
N LEU A 11 -5.91 -31.16 31.26
CA LEU A 11 -5.11 -31.62 30.14
C LEU A 11 -3.80 -32.18 30.71
N GLN A 12 -3.68 -33.51 30.80
CA GLN A 12 -2.46 -34.24 31.13
C GLN A 12 -1.33 -33.98 30.10
N ILE A 13 -0.81 -32.74 30.06
CA ILE A 13 0.26 -32.27 29.16
C ILE A 13 1.63 -32.35 29.84
N LEU A 14 1.69 -32.62 31.14
CA LEU A 14 2.94 -32.87 31.84
C LEU A 14 2.92 -34.30 32.37
N PRO A 15 3.95 -35.13 32.07
CA PRO A 15 4.06 -36.44 32.69
C PRO A 15 4.26 -36.26 34.20
N GLU A 16 3.65 -37.14 34.98
CA GLU A 16 3.97 -37.29 36.40
C GLU A 16 5.49 -37.38 36.56
N PHE A 17 6.07 -36.52 37.40
CA PHE A 17 7.44 -36.67 37.81
C PHE A 17 7.53 -37.97 38.62
N ASN A 18 7.92 -39.06 37.95
CA ASN A 18 8.50 -40.18 38.66
C ASN A 18 9.76 -39.66 39.35
N ILE A 19 9.67 -39.53 40.66
CA ILE A 19 10.81 -39.36 41.55
C ILE A 19 11.67 -40.60 41.32
N LEU A 20 12.69 -40.47 40.47
CA LEU A 20 13.77 -41.43 40.40
C LEU A 20 14.65 -41.18 41.62
N GLU A 21 14.22 -41.78 42.71
CA GLU A 21 15.02 -42.04 43.89
C GLU A 21 16.25 -42.88 43.45
N GLY A 22 17.45 -42.31 43.61
CA GLY A 22 18.68 -43.08 43.55
C GLY A 22 19.69 -42.65 42.49
N LYS A 23 20.83 -42.16 43.00
CA LYS A 23 22.14 -41.95 42.37
C LYS A 23 22.40 -40.53 41.87
N GLU A 24 23.02 -39.75 42.76
CA GLU A 24 23.77 -38.53 42.51
C GLU A 24 24.56 -38.62 41.19
N LYS A 25 24.09 -37.96 40.14
CA LYS A 25 24.92 -37.63 38.97
C LYS A 25 25.66 -36.34 39.28
N LEU A 26 26.85 -36.47 39.85
CA LEU A 26 27.85 -35.39 39.91
C LEU A 26 28.13 -34.92 38.48
N ILE A 27 27.68 -33.71 38.15
CA ILE A 27 28.05 -33.03 36.91
C ILE A 27 29.47 -32.50 37.11
N PHE A 28 30.47 -33.24 36.64
CA PHE A 28 31.85 -32.75 36.61
C PHE A 28 32.00 -31.73 35.49
N ILE A 29 32.16 -30.46 35.86
CA ILE A 29 32.50 -29.38 34.92
C ILE A 29 34.03 -29.37 34.76
N PRO A 30 34.58 -29.68 33.57
CA PRO A 30 36.02 -29.69 33.38
C PRO A 30 36.55 -28.26 33.40
N THR A 31 37.50 -27.99 34.29
CA THR A 31 38.11 -26.66 34.47
C THR A 31 39.24 -26.38 33.47
N SER A 32 39.56 -27.32 32.58
CA SER A 32 40.54 -27.11 31.51
C SER A 32 40.18 -27.84 30.21
N TRP A 33 40.59 -27.24 29.09
CA TRP A 33 40.32 -27.74 27.73
C TRP A 33 40.98 -29.10 27.45
N LYS A 34 42.14 -29.36 28.06
CA LYS A 34 42.82 -30.66 27.96
C LYS A 34 42.01 -31.76 28.63
N MET A 35 41.44 -31.49 29.80
CA MET A 35 40.62 -32.44 30.55
C MET A 35 39.27 -32.70 29.87
N ALA A 36 38.67 -31.68 29.26
CA ALA A 36 37.49 -31.85 28.40
C ALA A 36 37.82 -32.74 27.19
N SER A 37 38.95 -32.51 26.51
CA SER A 37 39.32 -33.29 25.32
C SER A 37 39.51 -34.78 25.63
N THR A 38 40.10 -35.12 26.78
CA THR A 38 40.28 -36.52 27.20
C THR A 38 38.99 -37.17 27.72
N MET A 39 38.05 -36.39 28.26
CA MET A 39 36.76 -36.93 28.72
C MET A 39 35.79 -37.19 27.56
N TYR A 40 35.87 -36.42 26.48
CA TYR A 40 34.95 -36.51 25.35
C TYR A 40 35.51 -37.24 24.11
N SER A 41 36.80 -37.63 24.10
CA SER A 41 37.41 -38.30 22.94
C SER A 41 37.03 -39.78 22.81
N ASP A 42 36.73 -40.47 23.92
CA ASP A 42 36.47 -41.93 23.94
C ASP A 42 34.99 -42.28 24.16
N LEU A 43 34.06 -41.36 23.89
CA LEU A 43 32.64 -41.72 23.91
C LEU A 43 32.29 -42.56 22.67
N PRO A 44 31.85 -43.82 22.84
CA PRO A 44 31.44 -44.63 21.70
C PRO A 44 30.23 -43.97 21.02
N ILE A 45 30.28 -43.92 19.69
CA ILE A 45 29.23 -43.39 18.79
C ILE A 45 27.83 -43.98 19.10
N SER A 46 27.77 -45.09 19.85
CA SER A 46 26.55 -45.70 20.37
C SER A 46 25.77 -44.86 21.41
N LEU A 47 26.32 -43.75 21.94
CA LEU A 47 25.56 -42.87 22.84
C LEU A 47 24.59 -41.96 22.08
N TRP A 48 24.81 -41.76 20.78
CA TRP A 48 23.80 -41.19 19.88
C TRP A 48 22.89 -42.32 19.41
N ALA A 49 21.90 -42.64 20.23
CA ALA A 49 20.84 -43.57 19.83
C ALA A 49 20.20 -43.10 18.51
N ASP A 50 19.84 -44.08 17.68
CA ASP A 50 19.21 -43.88 16.37
C ASP A 50 18.03 -42.91 16.50
N LEU A 51 18.16 -41.71 15.93
CA LEU A 51 17.20 -40.62 16.11
C LEU A 51 15.92 -40.94 15.32
N LYS A 52 15.03 -41.73 15.93
CA LYS A 52 13.71 -42.01 15.37
C LYS A 52 12.88 -40.75 15.49
N PHE A 53 12.79 -40.00 14.39
CA PHE A 53 11.90 -38.84 14.27
C PHE A 53 10.50 -39.23 14.69
N HIS A 54 10.03 -38.65 15.79
CA HIS A 54 8.68 -38.87 16.28
C HIS A 54 7.73 -37.89 15.59
N ASN A 55 6.43 -38.16 15.55
CA ASN A 55 5.45 -37.27 14.91
C ASN A 55 5.50 -35.82 15.43
N GLN A 56 5.99 -35.63 16.66
CA GLN A 56 6.23 -34.32 17.27
C GLN A 56 7.34 -33.53 16.58
N ASP A 57 8.40 -34.19 16.10
CA ASP A 57 9.51 -33.53 15.41
C ASP A 57 9.08 -32.99 14.04
N TYR A 58 8.16 -33.69 13.36
CA TYR A 58 7.53 -33.20 12.13
C TYR A 58 6.64 -31.98 12.38
N LEU A 59 5.92 -31.96 13.51
CA LEU A 59 5.10 -30.82 13.93
C LEU A 59 5.97 -29.59 14.22
N ILE A 60 7.08 -29.78 14.93
CA ILE A 60 8.06 -28.73 15.20
C ILE A 60 8.69 -28.23 13.90
N GLY A 61 9.12 -29.14 13.02
CA GLY A 61 9.69 -28.80 11.72
C GLY A 61 8.71 -28.03 10.83
N ALA A 62 7.45 -28.44 10.78
CA ALA A 62 6.39 -27.76 10.04
C ALA A 62 6.11 -26.37 10.60
N TYR A 63 6.05 -26.22 11.92
CA TYR A 63 5.88 -24.93 12.58
C TYR A 63 7.06 -23.99 12.28
N LEU A 64 8.29 -24.50 12.36
CA LEU A 64 9.50 -23.72 12.11
C LEU A 64 9.60 -23.30 10.64
N SER A 65 9.25 -24.20 9.71
CA SER A 65 9.13 -23.89 8.29
C SER A 65 8.04 -22.85 8.02
N PHE A 66 6.89 -22.93 8.69
CA PHE A 66 5.82 -21.94 8.57
C PHE A 66 6.27 -20.56 9.08
N VAL A 67 6.97 -20.50 10.21
CA VAL A 67 7.52 -19.26 10.76
C VAL A 67 8.58 -18.67 9.82
N LEU A 68 9.50 -19.48 9.30
CA LEU A 68 10.50 -19.05 8.33
C LEU A 68 9.86 -18.55 7.04
N PHE A 69 8.85 -19.25 6.54
CA PHE A 69 8.08 -18.84 5.36
C PHE A 69 7.35 -17.52 5.61
N ARG A 70 6.74 -17.34 6.78
CA ARG A 70 6.08 -16.09 7.17
C ARG A 70 7.07 -14.93 7.27
N ILE A 71 8.26 -15.15 7.85
CA ILE A 71 9.33 -14.16 7.93
C ILE A 71 9.89 -13.84 6.54
N TRP A 72 9.94 -14.81 5.64
CA TRP A 72 10.36 -14.60 4.24
C TRP A 72 9.30 -13.80 3.45
N LEU A 73 8.01 -14.16 3.59
CA LEU A 73 6.88 -13.48 2.94
C LEU A 73 6.68 -12.06 3.48
N HIS A 74 6.85 -11.87 4.79
CA HIS A 74 6.76 -10.58 5.48
C HIS A 74 8.14 -9.96 5.72
N ARG A 75 9.18 -10.41 4.99
CA ARG A 75 10.51 -9.83 5.10
C ARG A 75 10.32 -8.33 4.92
N PRO A 76 10.60 -7.48 5.93
CA PRO A 76 10.42 -6.05 5.77
C PRO A 76 11.43 -5.63 4.73
N SER A 77 11.00 -5.55 3.47
CA SER A 77 11.78 -4.91 2.42
C SER A 77 12.14 -3.55 3.02
N ARG A 78 13.44 -3.25 3.14
CA ARG A 78 13.97 -1.97 3.64
C ARG A 78 12.96 -0.90 3.33
N ILE A 79 12.32 -0.34 4.35
CA ILE A 79 11.10 0.47 4.27
C ILE A 79 11.33 1.51 3.19
N SER A 80 10.94 1.14 1.97
CA SER A 80 11.03 1.96 0.80
C SER A 80 9.73 2.72 0.90
N ASN A 81 9.74 3.77 1.72
CA ASN A 81 8.79 4.86 1.66
C ASN A 81 8.96 5.64 0.35
N LYS A 82 9.05 4.91 -0.78
CA LYS A 82 8.65 5.44 -2.07
C LYS A 82 7.18 5.79 -1.87
N ARG A 83 6.88 7.08 -1.66
CA ARG A 83 5.53 7.61 -1.75
C ARG A 83 4.98 7.04 -3.06
N LYS A 84 4.08 6.05 -2.97
CA LYS A 84 3.45 5.49 -4.16
C LYS A 84 2.75 6.65 -4.83
N LYS A 85 3.11 6.93 -6.09
CA LYS A 85 2.44 7.99 -6.88
C LYS A 85 0.93 7.78 -6.72
N ARG A 86 0.23 8.83 -6.28
CA ARG A 86 -1.21 8.76 -6.05
C ARG A 86 -1.85 8.31 -7.36
N LYS A 87 -2.43 7.10 -7.35
CA LYS A 87 -3.19 6.59 -8.49
C LYS A 87 -4.54 7.31 -8.45
N ILE A 88 -4.85 8.02 -9.52
CA ILE A 88 -6.15 8.66 -9.65
C ILE A 88 -7.06 7.62 -10.31
N ILE A 89 -8.17 7.31 -9.66
CA ILE A 89 -9.21 6.45 -10.23
C ILE A 89 -10.20 7.39 -10.88
N THR A 90 -10.27 7.38 -12.21
CA THR A 90 -11.26 8.13 -12.97
C THR A 90 -12.32 7.20 -13.54
N ILE A 91 -13.54 7.71 -13.67
CA ILE A 91 -14.65 6.96 -14.28
C ILE A 91 -14.46 7.05 -15.80
N LYS A 92 -14.23 5.91 -16.45
CA LYS A 92 -14.05 5.82 -17.91
C LYS A 92 -15.37 5.97 -18.65
N SER A 93 -16.45 5.43 -18.10
CA SER A 93 -17.76 5.45 -18.73
C SER A 93 -18.87 5.35 -17.68
N GLY A 94 -19.79 6.32 -17.70
CA GLY A 94 -20.97 6.32 -16.81
C GLY A 94 -21.86 5.08 -17.02
N ARG A 95 -22.05 4.63 -18.27
CA ARG A 95 -22.87 3.44 -18.57
C ARG A 95 -22.28 2.16 -17.97
N TRP A 96 -20.97 1.97 -18.08
CA TRP A 96 -20.29 0.81 -17.47
C TRP A 96 -20.19 0.93 -15.96
N PHE A 97 -20.09 2.15 -15.40
CA PHE A 97 -20.17 2.37 -13.96
C PHE A 97 -21.53 1.96 -13.39
N ILE A 98 -22.62 2.42 -14.02
CA ILE A 98 -23.99 2.06 -13.64
C ILE A 98 -24.20 0.53 -13.77
N LEU A 99 -23.76 -0.06 -14.89
CA LEU A 99 -23.84 -1.51 -15.09
C LEU A 99 -23.02 -2.28 -14.04
N SER A 100 -21.84 -1.79 -13.67
CA SER A 100 -21.01 -2.38 -12.64
C SER A 100 -21.64 -2.30 -11.26
N PHE A 101 -22.33 -1.19 -10.96
CA PHE A 101 -23.04 -1.01 -9.70
C PHE A 101 -24.21 -2.00 -9.57
N PHE A 102 -25.04 -2.11 -10.62
CA PHE A 102 -26.13 -3.10 -10.64
C PHE A 102 -25.62 -4.53 -10.68
N SER A 103 -24.53 -4.81 -11.39
CA SER A 103 -23.88 -6.12 -11.39
C SER A 103 -23.36 -6.49 -10.00
N PHE A 104 -22.79 -5.54 -9.25
CA PHE A 104 -22.33 -5.76 -7.88
C PHE A 104 -23.48 -6.12 -6.95
N ILE A 105 -24.59 -5.38 -7.02
CA ILE A 105 -25.81 -5.68 -6.26
C ILE A 105 -26.35 -7.07 -6.65
N GLY A 106 -26.40 -7.37 -7.95
CA GLY A 106 -26.85 -8.66 -8.47
C GLY A 106 -26.01 -9.83 -7.95
N VAL A 107 -24.68 -9.70 -7.91
CA VAL A 107 -23.77 -10.73 -7.37
C VAL A 107 -24.02 -10.94 -5.86
N ILE A 108 -24.21 -9.86 -5.10
CA ILE A 108 -24.52 -9.96 -3.67
C ILE A 108 -25.85 -10.69 -3.45
N LEU A 109 -26.90 -10.31 -4.16
CA LEU A 109 -28.20 -10.96 -4.07
C LEU A 109 -28.11 -12.44 -4.49
N PHE A 110 -27.33 -12.75 -5.52
CA PHE A 110 -27.10 -14.12 -5.99
C PHE A 110 -26.41 -14.97 -4.91
N ILE A 111 -25.39 -14.44 -4.26
CA ILE A 111 -24.69 -15.11 -3.15
C ILE A 111 -25.66 -15.35 -1.98
N ILE A 112 -26.37 -14.31 -1.53
CA ILE A 112 -27.33 -14.41 -0.42
C ILE A 112 -28.44 -15.42 -0.74
N ASN A 113 -28.87 -15.49 -2.00
CA ASN A 113 -29.82 -16.48 -2.48
C ASN A 113 -29.28 -17.90 -2.41
N LYS A 114 -28.05 -18.15 -2.89
CA LYS A 114 -27.40 -19.48 -2.84
C LYS A 114 -27.19 -19.97 -1.40
N TYR A 115 -27.03 -19.07 -0.43
CA TYR A 115 -26.97 -19.42 0.99
C TYR A 115 -28.34 -19.57 1.67
N GLY A 116 -29.46 -19.47 0.93
CA GLY A 116 -30.82 -19.64 1.47
C GLY A 116 -31.26 -18.53 2.44
N LYS A 117 -30.45 -17.47 2.60
CA LYS A 117 -30.72 -16.35 3.52
C LYS A 117 -31.72 -15.36 2.93
N LEU A 118 -31.90 -15.38 1.62
CA LEU A 118 -32.79 -14.47 0.91
C LEU A 118 -34.25 -14.81 1.18
N ALA A 119 -34.66 -16.08 1.06
CA ALA A 119 -36.02 -16.51 1.40
C ALA A 119 -36.38 -16.24 2.87
N GLY A 120 -35.42 -16.44 3.79
CA GLY A 120 -35.57 -16.10 5.22
C GLY A 120 -35.66 -14.60 5.51
N ALA A 121 -35.17 -13.74 4.62
CA ALA A 121 -35.36 -12.29 4.72
C ALA A 121 -36.75 -11.87 4.18
N TYR A 122 -37.21 -12.50 3.10
CA TYR A 122 -38.54 -12.26 2.53
C TYR A 122 -39.66 -12.78 3.44
N SER A 123 -39.48 -13.91 4.13
CA SER A 123 -40.48 -14.42 5.08
C SER A 123 -40.72 -13.45 6.25
N LYS A 124 -39.69 -12.72 6.70
CA LYS A 124 -39.80 -11.68 7.74
C LYS A 124 -40.60 -10.45 7.30
N THR A 125 -40.76 -10.23 6.00
CA THR A 125 -41.57 -9.13 5.45
C THR A 125 -43.06 -9.45 5.36
N GLY A 126 -43.48 -10.68 5.71
CA GLY A 126 -44.89 -11.05 5.87
C GLY A 126 -45.65 -11.39 4.59
N LEU A 127 -45.00 -11.41 3.41
CA LEU A 127 -45.66 -11.72 2.15
C LEU A 127 -45.87 -13.23 1.88
N ALA A 128 -45.06 -14.12 2.47
CA ALA A 128 -45.22 -15.59 2.34
C ALA A 128 -44.35 -16.35 3.35
N SER A 129 -44.83 -17.50 3.86
CA SER A 129 -44.03 -18.41 4.70
C SER A 129 -43.23 -19.37 3.84
N PHE A 130 -41.93 -19.09 3.68
CA PHE A 130 -41.00 -19.99 3.01
C PHE A 130 -40.39 -20.97 4.02
N PRO A 131 -40.17 -22.25 3.64
CA PRO A 131 -39.45 -23.18 4.49
C PRO A 131 -38.02 -22.67 4.75
N ASP A 132 -37.51 -22.92 5.96
CA ASP A 132 -36.21 -22.41 6.37
C ASP A 132 -35.12 -22.86 5.41
N GLY A 133 -34.41 -21.87 4.85
CA GLY A 133 -33.31 -22.10 3.92
C GLY A 133 -33.72 -22.40 2.47
N ALA A 134 -34.96 -22.09 2.08
CA ALA A 134 -35.36 -22.06 0.68
C ALA A 134 -34.44 -21.21 -0.21
N ARG A 135 -34.09 -21.72 -1.40
CA ARG A 135 -33.47 -20.93 -2.48
C ARG A 135 -34.55 -20.46 -3.44
N LEU A 136 -34.47 -19.21 -3.92
CA LEU A 136 -35.28 -18.77 -5.05
C LEU A 136 -34.64 -19.28 -6.34
N ASN A 137 -35.35 -20.15 -7.06
CA ASN A 137 -34.85 -20.64 -8.33
C ASN A 137 -34.92 -19.57 -9.41
N SER A 138 -34.00 -19.68 -10.38
CA SER A 138 -34.07 -18.88 -11.61
C SER A 138 -35.40 -19.19 -12.31
N PRO A 139 -36.14 -18.17 -12.82
CA PRO A 139 -37.39 -18.37 -13.55
C PRO A 139 -37.28 -19.30 -14.78
N TRP A 140 -36.06 -19.61 -15.20
CA TRP A 140 -35.74 -20.33 -16.43
C TRP A 140 -35.37 -21.80 -16.22
N GLN A 141 -35.14 -22.24 -14.97
CA GLN A 141 -34.54 -23.55 -14.70
C GLN A 141 -35.51 -24.52 -14.01
N ASP A 142 -36.49 -24.01 -13.26
CA ASP A 142 -37.52 -24.86 -12.66
C ASP A 142 -38.87 -24.14 -12.48
N THR A 143 -39.97 -24.88 -12.63
CA THR A 143 -41.34 -24.36 -12.40
C THR A 143 -41.68 -24.21 -10.91
N ARG A 144 -40.89 -24.83 -10.04
CA ARG A 144 -40.94 -24.65 -8.60
C ARG A 144 -40.06 -23.47 -8.23
N TRP A 145 -40.69 -22.42 -7.70
CA TRP A 145 -40.03 -21.19 -7.27
C TRP A 145 -39.10 -21.38 -6.07
N ILE A 146 -39.21 -22.52 -5.38
CA ILE A 146 -38.61 -22.79 -4.08
C ILE A 146 -38.06 -24.22 -4.05
N GLU A 147 -36.75 -24.35 -3.80
CA GLU A 147 -36.10 -25.63 -3.49
C GLU A 147 -35.61 -25.66 -2.03
N PRO A 148 -35.76 -26.79 -1.31
CA PRO A 148 -35.07 -26.99 -0.03
C PRO A 148 -33.56 -27.06 -0.28
N LEU A 149 -32.74 -26.44 0.60
CA LEU A 149 -31.27 -26.42 0.46
C LEU A 149 -30.70 -27.79 0.08
N PRO A 150 -30.16 -27.96 -1.14
CA PRO A 150 -29.18 -28.99 -1.38
C PRO A 150 -27.86 -28.55 -0.73
N GLU A 151 -27.01 -29.52 -0.38
CA GLU A 151 -25.60 -29.25 -0.11
C GLU A 151 -25.01 -28.46 -1.29
N ILE A 152 -24.20 -27.43 -1.00
CA ILE A 152 -23.64 -26.54 -2.04
C ILE A 152 -22.91 -27.41 -3.06
N SER A 153 -23.43 -27.45 -4.29
CA SER A 153 -22.86 -28.28 -5.35
C SER A 153 -21.63 -27.60 -5.94
N LEU A 154 -20.72 -28.39 -6.52
CA LEU A 154 -19.57 -27.85 -7.27
C LEU A 154 -20.01 -26.89 -8.40
N VAL A 155 -21.20 -27.10 -8.95
CA VAL A 155 -21.81 -26.23 -9.96
C VAL A 155 -22.13 -24.85 -9.38
N ASP A 156 -22.61 -24.76 -8.14
CA ASP A 156 -22.91 -23.49 -7.47
C ASP A 156 -21.65 -22.62 -7.31
N TYR A 157 -20.51 -23.25 -7.00
CA TYR A 157 -19.22 -22.55 -6.90
C TYR A 157 -18.76 -22.01 -8.27
N LEU A 158 -18.99 -22.76 -9.34
CA LEU A 158 -18.65 -22.34 -10.70
C LEU A 158 -19.50 -21.14 -11.14
N GLU A 159 -20.80 -21.16 -10.83
CA GLU A 159 -21.70 -20.03 -11.09
C GLU A 159 -21.29 -18.76 -10.34
N ILE A 160 -20.91 -18.87 -9.06
CA ILE A 160 -20.41 -17.73 -8.27
C ILE A 160 -19.10 -17.20 -8.87
N LEU A 161 -18.19 -18.09 -9.28
CA LEU A 161 -16.93 -17.71 -9.93
C LEU A 161 -17.19 -16.97 -11.25
N LEU A 162 -18.11 -17.46 -12.09
CA LEU A 162 -18.49 -16.84 -13.34
C LEU A 162 -19.08 -15.44 -13.12
N ALA A 163 -19.96 -15.29 -12.12
CA ALA A 163 -20.54 -14.01 -11.73
C ALA A 163 -19.47 -13.00 -11.27
N PHE A 164 -18.46 -13.47 -10.53
CA PHE A 164 -17.33 -12.63 -10.09
C PHE A 164 -16.40 -12.22 -11.25
N VAL A 165 -16.17 -13.11 -12.23
CA VAL A 165 -15.43 -12.79 -13.45
C VAL A 165 -16.16 -11.70 -14.25
N LEU A 166 -17.48 -11.83 -14.39
CA LEU A 166 -18.31 -10.86 -15.10
C LEU A 166 -18.29 -9.49 -14.40
N LEU A 167 -18.41 -9.46 -13.07
CA LEU A 167 -18.24 -8.25 -12.26
C LEU A 167 -16.86 -7.62 -12.49
N SER A 168 -15.80 -8.42 -12.52
CA SER A 168 -14.44 -7.95 -12.75
C SER A 168 -14.27 -7.31 -14.13
N ILE A 169 -14.93 -7.85 -15.16
CA ILE A 169 -14.93 -7.27 -16.52
C ILE A 169 -15.67 -5.93 -16.53
N CYS A 170 -16.84 -5.84 -15.87
CA CYS A 170 -17.58 -4.59 -15.73
C CYS A 170 -16.76 -3.51 -15.01
N LEU A 171 -16.11 -3.86 -13.90
CA LEU A 171 -15.24 -2.95 -13.15
C LEU A 171 -14.05 -2.46 -13.99
N ARG A 172 -13.41 -3.35 -14.75
CA ARG A 172 -12.31 -2.98 -15.67
C ARG A 172 -12.74 -2.02 -16.77
N LYS A 173 -13.99 -2.11 -17.24
CA LYS A 173 -14.54 -1.18 -18.23
C LYS A 173 -15.05 0.12 -17.61
N ALA A 174 -15.46 0.10 -16.34
CA ALA A 174 -15.96 1.26 -15.60
C ALA A 174 -14.83 2.20 -15.15
N PHE A 175 -13.73 1.66 -14.65
CA PHE A 175 -12.66 2.44 -14.03
C PHE A 175 -11.40 2.50 -14.90
N LYS A 176 -10.85 3.70 -15.06
CA LYS A 176 -9.49 3.91 -15.58
C LYS A 176 -8.60 4.28 -14.41
N ILE A 177 -7.54 3.51 -14.20
CA ILE A 177 -6.51 3.86 -13.21
C ILE A 177 -5.46 4.66 -13.97
N THR A 178 -5.50 5.99 -13.84
CA THR A 178 -4.47 6.85 -14.40
C THR A 178 -3.37 7.07 -13.37
N ILE A 179 -2.13 6.93 -13.82
CA ILE A 179 -0.97 7.48 -13.11
C ILE A 179 -0.90 8.95 -13.56
N PRO A 180 -0.71 9.91 -12.64
CA PRO A 180 -0.59 11.31 -13.03
C PRO A 180 0.49 11.46 -14.12
N LYS A 181 0.12 12.08 -15.25
CA LYS A 181 1.04 12.40 -16.35
C LYS A 181 2.18 13.26 -15.78
N ILE A 182 3.42 12.97 -16.16
CA ILE A 182 4.58 13.78 -15.80
C ILE A 182 4.51 15.03 -16.66
N ILE A 183 4.23 16.20 -16.05
CA ILE A 183 4.31 17.48 -16.75
C ILE A 183 5.77 17.68 -17.20
N ARG A 184 5.98 17.89 -18.50
CA ARG A 184 7.31 18.21 -19.07
C ARG A 184 7.83 19.48 -18.41
N GLU A 185 9.11 19.47 -18.01
CA GLU A 185 9.73 20.54 -17.21
C GLU A 185 9.75 21.90 -17.93
N ASP A 186 9.71 21.87 -19.26
CA ASP A 186 9.81 23.05 -20.13
C ASP A 186 8.55 23.94 -20.09
N ASN A 187 7.40 23.40 -19.68
CA ASN A 187 6.13 24.15 -19.59
C ASN A 187 5.83 24.66 -18.17
N LEU A 188 6.74 24.42 -17.21
CA LEU A 188 6.53 24.83 -15.82
C LEU A 188 6.98 26.28 -15.62
N THR A 189 6.19 27.04 -14.89
CA THR A 189 6.65 28.33 -14.36
C THR A 189 7.85 28.15 -13.44
N SER A 190 8.60 29.21 -13.21
CA SER A 190 9.79 29.17 -12.34
C SER A 190 9.44 28.69 -10.92
N ILE A 191 8.28 29.11 -10.37
CA ILE A 191 7.82 28.63 -9.05
C ILE A 191 7.45 27.14 -9.08
N GLU A 192 6.74 26.67 -10.10
CA GLU A 192 6.40 25.25 -10.24
C GLU A 192 7.64 24.37 -10.43
N ARG A 193 8.64 24.87 -11.15
CA ARG A 193 9.92 24.20 -11.34
C ARG A 193 10.67 24.03 -10.01
N ILE A 194 10.74 25.09 -9.19
CA ILE A 194 11.30 25.02 -7.83
C ILE A 194 10.55 23.98 -6.99
N TRP A 195 9.22 23.99 -7.03
CA TRP A 195 8.39 23.09 -6.24
C TRP A 195 8.58 21.63 -6.67
N LYS A 196 8.55 21.36 -7.98
CA LYS A 196 8.80 20.03 -8.57
C LYS A 196 10.21 19.53 -8.23
N ASN A 197 11.24 20.36 -8.43
CA ASN A 197 12.63 20.00 -8.14
C ASN A 197 12.83 19.69 -6.64
N THR A 198 12.16 20.44 -5.77
CA THR A 198 12.18 20.21 -4.32
C THR A 198 11.47 18.91 -3.93
N ASP A 199 10.26 18.66 -4.43
CA ASP A 199 9.53 17.41 -4.14
C ASP A 199 10.25 16.18 -4.70
N GLU A 200 10.82 16.30 -5.91
CA GLU A 200 11.63 15.24 -6.52
C GLU A 200 12.90 14.98 -5.71
N ALA A 201 13.60 16.04 -5.27
CA ALA A 201 14.77 15.93 -4.41
C ALA A 201 14.43 15.27 -3.06
N ILE A 202 13.31 15.62 -2.42
CA ILE A 202 12.83 14.99 -1.19
C ILE A 202 12.52 13.51 -1.44
N SER A 203 11.89 13.19 -2.56
CA SER A 203 11.58 11.80 -2.93
C SER A 203 12.83 10.95 -3.16
N LEU A 204 13.89 11.56 -3.71
CA LEU A 204 15.15 10.89 -4.05
C LEU A 204 16.15 10.90 -2.89
N GLY A 205 16.13 11.90 -2.02
CA GLY A 205 17.12 12.12 -0.96
C GLY A 205 17.21 10.98 0.05
N MET A 206 16.12 10.23 0.22
CA MET A 206 16.08 9.05 1.11
C MET A 206 16.70 7.78 0.49
N VAL A 207 16.93 7.75 -0.83
CA VAL A 207 17.35 6.54 -1.57
C VAL A 207 18.67 6.75 -2.34
N LYS A 208 18.90 7.96 -2.89
CA LYS A 208 20.05 8.32 -3.72
C LYS A 208 20.44 9.79 -3.48
N SER A 209 21.22 10.05 -2.43
CA SER A 209 21.63 11.42 -2.08
C SER A 209 22.42 12.12 -3.20
N GLU A 210 23.25 11.38 -3.95
CA GLU A 210 24.02 11.89 -5.09
C GLU A 210 23.12 12.52 -6.18
N LYS A 211 21.90 12.01 -6.34
CA LYS A 211 20.95 12.53 -7.34
C LYS A 211 20.05 13.63 -6.78
N SER A 212 19.84 13.69 -5.47
CA SER A 212 18.99 14.72 -4.85
C SER A 212 19.72 16.05 -4.66
N LEU A 213 21.01 16.03 -4.32
CA LEU A 213 21.80 17.25 -4.09
C LEU A 213 21.78 18.24 -5.27
N PRO A 214 22.01 17.83 -6.54
CA PRO A 214 21.96 18.78 -7.67
C PRO A 214 20.56 19.36 -7.89
N LEU A 215 19.49 18.60 -7.60
CA LEU A 215 18.11 19.08 -7.71
C LEU A 215 17.78 20.13 -6.65
N VAL A 216 18.25 19.94 -5.41
CA VAL A 216 18.13 20.96 -4.35
C VAL A 216 18.88 22.23 -4.74
N ASN A 217 20.10 22.09 -5.25
CA ASN A 217 20.90 23.25 -5.65
C ASN A 217 20.22 24.02 -6.80
N LYS A 218 19.68 23.30 -7.80
CA LYS A 218 18.91 23.90 -8.89
C LYS A 218 17.69 24.67 -8.37
N ALA A 219 16.89 24.05 -7.51
CA ALA A 219 15.72 24.69 -6.89
C ALA A 219 16.10 25.93 -6.07
N PHE A 220 17.22 25.87 -5.34
CA PHE A 220 17.71 26.98 -4.53
C PHE A 220 18.23 28.15 -5.39
N SER A 221 18.98 27.86 -6.46
CA SER A 221 19.43 28.89 -7.41
C SER A 221 18.25 29.58 -8.09
N GLU A 222 17.27 28.81 -8.56
CA GLU A 222 16.05 29.37 -9.18
C GLU A 222 15.26 30.25 -8.18
N LEU A 223 15.18 29.84 -6.92
CA LEU A 223 14.55 30.65 -5.86
C LEU A 223 15.31 31.96 -5.60
N ILE A 224 16.64 31.91 -5.55
CA ILE A 224 17.48 33.11 -5.39
C ILE A 224 17.28 34.06 -6.57
N ASP A 225 17.19 33.54 -7.79
CA ASP A 225 16.99 34.37 -8.98
C ASP A 225 15.64 35.09 -8.94
N LEU A 226 14.57 34.40 -8.54
CA LEU A 226 13.26 35.01 -8.31
C LEU A 226 13.30 36.09 -7.21
N LEU A 227 13.96 35.79 -6.09
CA LEU A 227 14.10 36.73 -4.98
C LEU A 227 14.92 37.98 -5.38
N SER A 228 15.99 37.78 -6.14
CA SER A 228 16.83 38.85 -6.67
C SER A 228 16.04 39.77 -7.60
N ALA A 229 15.24 39.20 -8.51
CA ALA A 229 14.39 39.99 -9.40
C ALA A 229 13.33 40.79 -8.61
N SER A 230 12.70 40.17 -7.61
CA SER A 230 11.74 40.84 -6.75
C SER A 230 12.37 41.96 -5.94
N ALA A 231 13.58 41.76 -5.41
CA ALA A 231 14.31 42.77 -4.64
C ALA A 231 14.73 43.95 -5.54
N SER A 232 15.23 43.68 -6.74
CA SER A 232 15.59 44.70 -7.73
C SER A 232 14.40 45.56 -8.12
N MET A 233 13.24 44.92 -8.35
CA MET A 233 11.98 45.62 -8.63
C MET A 233 11.50 46.45 -7.44
N ASN A 234 11.62 45.93 -6.22
CA ASN A 234 11.25 46.68 -5.02
C ASN A 234 12.13 47.94 -4.86
N ILE A 235 13.43 47.84 -5.11
CA ILE A 235 14.31 49.02 -5.05
C ILE A 235 13.97 50.02 -6.17
N ALA A 236 13.60 49.54 -7.37
CA ALA A 236 13.12 50.41 -8.43
C ALA A 236 11.83 51.16 -8.01
N ALA A 237 10.91 50.48 -7.33
CA ALA A 237 9.69 51.09 -6.80
C ALA A 237 9.99 52.12 -5.69
N THR A 238 10.82 51.79 -4.71
CA THR A 238 11.21 52.72 -3.64
C THR A 238 11.94 53.94 -4.19
N ALA A 239 12.85 53.77 -5.15
CA ALA A 239 13.51 54.91 -5.79
C ALA A 239 12.53 55.83 -6.51
N LEU A 240 11.44 55.28 -7.06
CA LEU A 240 10.37 56.07 -7.67
C LEU A 240 9.58 56.87 -6.62
N GLU A 241 9.26 56.22 -5.49
CA GLU A 241 8.57 56.86 -4.36
C GLU A 241 9.41 58.00 -3.76
N ASP A 242 10.73 57.82 -3.69
CA ASP A 242 11.70 58.82 -3.21
C ASP A 242 11.94 59.96 -4.22
N GLY A 243 11.33 59.89 -5.42
CA GLY A 243 11.45 60.90 -6.47
C GLY A 243 12.69 60.75 -7.38
N ASP A 244 13.49 59.71 -7.20
CA ASP A 244 14.61 59.36 -8.08
C ASP A 244 14.13 58.53 -9.29
N VAL A 245 13.48 59.24 -10.22
CA VAL A 245 12.90 58.65 -11.44
C VAL A 245 13.97 58.02 -12.31
N LYS A 246 15.20 58.57 -12.34
CA LYS A 246 16.27 58.06 -13.19
C LYS A 246 16.74 56.69 -12.71
N THR A 247 17.06 56.57 -11.43
CA THR A 247 17.51 55.30 -10.84
C THR A 247 16.41 54.25 -10.89
N SER A 248 15.16 54.64 -10.67
CA SER A 248 14.00 53.75 -10.82
C SER A 248 13.89 53.22 -12.25
N PHE A 249 13.94 54.11 -13.25
CA PHE A 249 13.80 53.75 -14.66
C PHE A 249 14.97 52.90 -15.16
N ASP A 250 16.21 53.21 -14.78
CA ASP A 250 17.39 52.43 -15.16
C ASP A 250 17.30 50.98 -14.64
N ARG A 251 16.86 50.80 -13.38
CA ARG A 251 16.64 49.47 -12.79
C ARG A 251 15.48 48.73 -13.43
N TRP A 252 14.37 49.42 -13.64
CA TRP A 252 13.22 48.86 -14.33
C TRP A 252 13.58 48.42 -15.77
N SER A 253 14.37 49.21 -16.48
CA SER A 253 14.90 48.88 -17.80
C SER A 253 15.83 47.67 -17.76
N MET A 254 16.70 47.56 -16.75
CA MET A 254 17.56 46.38 -16.56
C MET A 254 16.76 45.08 -16.34
N LEU A 255 15.55 45.17 -15.78
CA LEU A 255 14.65 44.04 -15.54
C LEU A 255 13.75 43.73 -16.74
N THR A 256 13.29 44.74 -17.49
CA THR A 256 12.25 44.56 -18.53
C THR A 256 12.78 44.55 -19.96
N ALA A 257 13.98 45.08 -20.21
CA ALA A 257 14.56 45.07 -21.55
C ALA A 257 14.93 43.65 -21.99
N GLU A 258 14.75 43.33 -23.28
CA GLU A 258 15.06 42.02 -23.86
C GLU A 258 16.54 41.59 -23.66
N LYS A 259 17.46 42.57 -23.57
CA LYS A 259 18.89 42.35 -23.28
C LYS A 259 19.30 42.87 -21.88
N GLY A 260 18.32 43.08 -21.00
CA GLY A 260 18.57 43.51 -19.63
C GLY A 260 19.34 42.44 -18.85
N ARG A 261 20.26 42.86 -17.98
CA ARG A 261 21.10 41.92 -17.19
C ARG A 261 20.25 41.01 -16.29
N GLU A 262 19.09 41.48 -15.86
CA GLU A 262 18.19 40.75 -14.96
C GLU A 262 16.89 40.32 -15.66
N ALA A 263 16.83 40.43 -16.99
CA ALA A 263 15.64 40.18 -17.79
C ALA A 263 15.16 38.73 -17.72
N GLU A 264 16.08 37.76 -17.75
CA GLU A 264 15.74 36.34 -17.62
C GLU A 264 15.13 36.03 -16.25
N LYS A 265 15.72 36.60 -15.18
CA LYS A 265 15.23 36.43 -13.80
C LYS A 265 13.85 37.07 -13.62
N TRP A 266 13.67 38.26 -14.18
CA TRP A 266 12.40 38.98 -14.17
C TRP A 266 11.33 38.24 -14.97
N SER A 267 11.63 37.74 -16.17
CA SER A 267 10.72 36.94 -16.99
C SER A 267 10.24 35.68 -16.25
N GLY A 268 11.15 35.01 -15.55
CA GLY A 268 10.82 33.86 -14.72
C GLY A 268 9.88 34.20 -13.55
N LEU A 269 10.05 35.37 -12.93
CA LEU A 269 9.20 35.86 -11.85
C LEU A 269 7.83 36.34 -12.36
N SER A 270 7.81 37.13 -13.43
CA SER A 270 6.60 37.70 -14.00
C SER A 270 5.67 36.62 -14.57
N SER A 271 6.22 35.60 -15.23
CA SER A 271 5.45 34.43 -15.70
C SER A 271 4.87 33.62 -14.54
N SER A 272 5.63 33.48 -13.45
CA SER A 272 5.12 32.80 -12.26
C SER A 272 4.01 33.62 -11.57
N LEU A 273 4.13 34.94 -11.54
CA LEU A 273 3.11 35.85 -11.00
C LEU A 273 1.83 35.88 -11.85
N SER A 274 1.95 35.85 -13.19
CA SER A 274 0.79 35.81 -14.08
C SER A 274 -0.03 34.53 -13.92
N ASP A 275 0.62 33.44 -13.52
CA ASP A 275 -0.04 32.15 -13.32
C ASP A 275 -0.63 32.00 -11.91
N ILE A 276 -0.27 32.88 -10.97
CA ILE A 276 -0.92 32.94 -9.66
C ILE A 276 -2.38 33.38 -9.84
N GLY A 277 -3.30 32.43 -9.63
CA GLY A 277 -4.74 32.63 -9.80
C GLY A 277 -5.26 32.11 -11.14
N ASN A 278 -4.38 31.77 -12.09
CA ASN A 278 -4.75 31.09 -13.32
C ASN A 278 -4.58 29.58 -13.13
N PHE A 279 -5.56 28.96 -12.47
CA PHE A 279 -5.58 27.50 -12.37
C PHE A 279 -5.87 26.95 -13.76
N ASN A 280 -4.84 26.59 -14.50
CA ASN A 280 -4.99 25.80 -15.72
C ASN A 280 -5.84 24.57 -15.36
N ALA A 281 -7.10 24.59 -15.76
CA ALA A 281 -7.93 23.39 -15.81
C ALA A 281 -7.18 22.45 -16.74
N GLY A 282 -6.48 21.48 -16.13
CA GLY A 282 -5.38 20.75 -16.75
C GLY A 282 -5.65 20.47 -18.21
N ILE A 283 -4.86 21.10 -19.09
CA ILE A 283 -4.98 20.97 -20.53
C ILE A 283 -4.93 19.48 -20.84
N GLU A 284 -6.10 18.94 -21.18
CA GLU A 284 -6.28 17.61 -21.74
C GLU A 284 -5.64 17.65 -23.13
N GLU A 285 -4.31 17.48 -23.19
CA GLU A 285 -3.68 17.06 -24.44
C GLU A 285 -4.14 15.62 -24.72
N GLU A 286 -5.18 15.56 -25.55
CA GLU A 286 -5.65 14.40 -26.29
C GLU A 286 -4.52 13.90 -27.20
N GLU A 287 -3.95 12.76 -26.82
CA GLU A 287 -3.40 11.75 -27.74
C GLU A 287 -3.79 10.36 -27.23
#